data_AF-A0A4Q7ZBX2-F1
#
_entry.id   AF-A0A4Q7ZBX2-F1
#
_cell.length_a   1.000
_cell.length_b   1.000
_cell.length_c   1.000
_cell.angle_alpha   90.00
_cell.angle_beta   90.00
_cell.angle_gamma   90.00
#
_symmetry.space_group_name_H-M   'P 1'
#
loop_
_entity.id
_entity.type
_entity.pdbx_description
1 polymer ?
#
loop_
_entity_poly.entity_id
_entity_poly.type
_entity_poly.pdbx_seq_one_letter_code
_entity_poly.pdbx_strand_id
1 'polypeptide(L)'
;MMTDTPVALSGRSPAPAVGGSLAAIALILLAIVDFRRGFLLDKADYAYLSPFCFFSPWQLLLLGGGAVLLAVMLKALRQTGDSVRSGGWLLGGIFGLLLVDLLLYRGVAASRALEKGKVGLDWLKAFGVEGWQEPVALTCSYLLTVWHATFLSCLMAGLALVVMPRYLQTLQRQQGWRASLAGGLMALTQPFCSCCAAMLSPAVLGSGRSVRFGVAVLLGAPLLNLSTLFLAAQLLPGPYAALRIGAGILLTLGLSSLLARLVGEQRQVSDRKAQSLSIAFSMPYSDRPADLLNAWLRLSGRVAVILIPSMIIGTLVASLLWGFWPKDLTDGPAAVLLASVLGTLLMVSTWSEIPLALQMLEQGLHGPAAAVLVALPAVNLASLWLLARSTGQWKLALGLGGAVMVSALGAGLLFG
;
A
#
# COMPACT_ATOMS: atom_id res chain seq x y z
N MET A 1 -51.47 -21.70 19.12
CA MET A 1 -50.39 -21.09 18.33
C MET A 1 -49.46 -20.36 19.27
N MET A 2 -48.41 -21.04 19.75
CA MET A 2 -47.31 -20.42 20.47
C MET A 2 -46.44 -19.71 19.44
N THR A 3 -46.33 -18.39 19.55
CA THR A 3 -45.38 -17.59 18.78
C THR A 3 -44.01 -17.73 19.45
N ASP A 4 -43.18 -18.63 18.91
CA ASP A 4 -41.75 -18.69 19.23
C ASP A 4 -41.06 -17.39 18.76
N THR A 5 -40.97 -16.42 19.65
CA THR A 5 -39.96 -15.36 19.53
C THR A 5 -38.60 -16.00 19.84
N PRO A 6 -37.59 -15.91 18.95
CA PRO A 6 -36.27 -16.39 19.28
C PRO A 6 -35.73 -15.53 20.42
N VAL A 7 -35.57 -16.15 21.59
CA VAL A 7 -34.84 -15.58 22.72
C VAL A 7 -33.42 -15.30 22.23
N ALA A 8 -33.11 -14.04 21.95
CA ALA A 8 -31.75 -13.60 21.75
C ALA A 8 -31.00 -13.91 23.05
N LEU A 9 -30.10 -14.90 23.02
CA LEU A 9 -29.19 -15.20 24.12
C LEU A 9 -28.20 -14.03 24.28
N SER A 10 -28.67 -12.90 24.80
CA SER A 10 -27.94 -11.65 24.96
C SER A 10 -26.91 -11.67 26.10
N GLY A 11 -26.43 -12.84 26.51
CA GLY A 11 -25.60 -13.04 27.72
C GLY A 11 -24.16 -13.49 27.48
N ARG A 12 -23.77 -13.88 26.27
CA ARG A 12 -22.38 -14.34 26.01
C ARG A 12 -21.46 -13.14 25.73
N SER A 13 -20.39 -13.03 26.51
CA SER A 13 -19.37 -12.00 26.28
C SER A 13 -18.67 -12.25 24.92
N PRO A 14 -18.48 -11.20 24.09
CA PRO A 14 -17.77 -11.34 22.82
C PRO A 14 -16.26 -11.56 22.95
N ALA A 15 -15.67 -11.27 24.11
CA ALA A 15 -14.24 -11.33 24.35
C ALA A 15 -13.55 -12.66 23.97
N PRO A 16 -14.00 -13.85 24.42
CA PRO A 16 -13.36 -15.11 24.05
C PRO A 16 -13.41 -15.39 22.54
N ALA A 17 -14.54 -15.07 21.90
CA ALA A 17 -14.70 -15.25 20.46
C ALA A 17 -13.85 -14.25 19.65
N VAL A 18 -13.65 -13.03 20.15
CA VAL A 18 -12.67 -12.07 19.59
C VAL A 18 -11.25 -12.61 19.72
N GLY A 19 -10.85 -13.09 20.90
CA GLY A 19 -9.53 -13.68 21.13
C GLY A 19 -9.24 -14.87 20.20
N GLY A 20 -10.21 -15.80 20.09
CA GLY A 20 -10.10 -16.93 19.17
C GLY A 20 -10.04 -16.50 17.69
N SER A 21 -10.77 -15.46 17.30
CA SER A 21 -10.69 -14.90 15.93
C SER A 21 -9.30 -14.33 15.64
N LEU A 22 -8.70 -13.61 16.60
CA LEU A 22 -7.35 -13.06 16.46
C LEU A 22 -6.30 -14.18 16.38
N ALA A 23 -6.42 -15.22 17.21
CA ALA A 23 -5.55 -16.40 17.14
C ALA A 23 -5.64 -17.11 15.77
N ALA A 24 -6.86 -17.27 15.25
CA ALA A 24 -7.08 -17.85 13.94
C ALA A 24 -6.43 -17.03 12.82
N ILE A 25 -6.58 -15.70 12.85
CA ILE A 25 -5.95 -14.78 11.89
C ILE A 25 -4.43 -14.85 12.02
N ALA A 26 -3.89 -14.90 13.25
CA ALA A 26 -2.45 -15.02 13.48
C ALA A 26 -1.87 -16.31 12.87
N LEU A 27 -2.56 -17.45 13.01
CA LEU A 27 -2.14 -18.72 12.40
C LEU A 27 -2.14 -18.66 10.87
N ILE A 28 -3.18 -18.06 10.28
CA ILE A 28 -3.29 -17.89 8.82
C ILE A 28 -2.16 -16.99 8.31
N LEU A 29 -1.94 -15.84 8.95
CA LEU A 29 -0.88 -14.90 8.60
C LEU A 29 0.50 -15.55 8.73
N LEU A 30 0.76 -16.24 9.84
CA LEU A 30 2.00 -16.96 10.09
C LEU A 30 2.32 -17.98 8.98
N ALA A 31 1.32 -18.78 8.57
CA ALA A 31 1.47 -19.73 7.47
C ALA A 31 1.76 -19.03 6.13
N ILE A 32 1.10 -17.90 5.87
CA ILE A 32 1.27 -17.13 4.64
C ILE A 32 2.66 -16.49 4.59
N VAL A 33 3.12 -15.82 5.66
CA VAL A 33 4.46 -15.20 5.70
C VAL A 33 5.58 -16.23 5.64
N ASP A 34 5.37 -17.39 6.25
CA ASP A 34 6.28 -18.52 6.11
C ASP A 34 6.30 -19.07 4.67
N PHE A 35 5.15 -19.15 4.00
CA PHE A 35 5.10 -19.50 2.58
C PHE A 35 5.94 -18.53 1.71
N ARG A 36 6.07 -17.27 2.14
CA ARG A 36 6.92 -16.29 1.45
C ARG A 36 8.40 -16.36 1.84
N ARG A 37 8.74 -16.71 3.08
CA ARG A 37 10.10 -16.52 3.63
C ARG A 37 10.82 -17.79 4.05
N GLY A 38 10.08 -18.86 4.32
CA GLY A 38 10.58 -20.16 4.76
C GLY A 38 11.46 -20.04 6.00
N PHE A 39 10.89 -19.65 7.14
CA PHE A 39 11.62 -19.42 8.39
C PHE A 39 11.12 -20.28 9.57
N LEU A 40 9.96 -20.92 9.47
CA LEU A 40 9.43 -21.76 10.56
C LEU A 40 10.13 -23.11 10.66
N LEU A 41 10.49 -23.67 9.51
CA LEU A 41 11.14 -24.98 9.39
C LEU A 41 12.58 -24.83 8.91
N ASP A 42 13.37 -25.90 9.08
CA ASP A 42 14.68 -25.99 8.47
C ASP A 42 14.56 -26.03 6.93
N LYS A 43 15.58 -25.53 6.23
CA LYS A 43 15.55 -25.46 4.76
C LYS A 43 15.34 -26.82 4.09
N ALA A 44 15.77 -27.90 4.74
CA ALA A 44 15.61 -29.26 4.25
C ALA A 44 14.15 -29.76 4.28
N ASP A 45 13.30 -29.16 5.11
CA ASP A 45 11.92 -29.58 5.31
C ASP A 45 10.91 -28.90 4.36
N TYR A 46 11.38 -27.94 3.55
CA TYR A 46 10.56 -27.36 2.48
C TYR A 46 10.65 -28.24 1.24
N ALA A 47 9.50 -28.72 0.78
CA ALA A 47 9.39 -29.52 -0.43
C ALA A 47 9.69 -28.72 -1.71
N TYR A 48 9.55 -27.39 -1.66
CA TYR A 48 9.85 -26.50 -2.78
C TYR A 48 10.47 -25.19 -2.29
N LEU A 49 11.60 -24.82 -2.90
CA LEU A 49 12.31 -23.58 -2.62
C LEU A 49 12.47 -22.80 -3.91
N SER A 50 12.01 -21.56 -3.91
CA SER A 50 12.23 -20.60 -5.00
C SER A 50 12.54 -19.22 -4.42
N PRO A 51 13.07 -18.28 -5.22
CA PRO A 51 13.21 -16.88 -4.79
C PRO A 51 11.88 -16.23 -4.38
N PHE A 52 10.75 -16.81 -4.80
CA PHE A 52 9.42 -16.23 -4.63
C PHE A 52 8.61 -16.87 -3.48
N CYS A 53 8.77 -18.18 -3.25
CA CYS A 53 7.97 -18.97 -2.31
C CYS A 53 8.76 -20.16 -1.74
N PHE A 54 8.42 -20.54 -0.51
CA PHE A 54 8.89 -21.71 0.22
C PHE A 54 7.67 -22.54 0.63
N PHE A 55 7.56 -23.77 0.15
CA PHE A 55 6.38 -24.59 0.40
C PHE A 55 6.70 -25.79 1.27
N SER A 56 5.87 -26.00 2.30
CA SER A 56 5.84 -27.21 3.12
C SER A 56 4.39 -27.64 3.37
N PRO A 57 4.07 -28.95 3.37
CA PRO A 57 2.72 -29.44 3.69
C PRO A 57 2.19 -28.96 5.05
N TRP A 58 3.08 -28.71 6.02
CA TRP A 58 2.71 -28.17 7.34
C TRP A 58 2.04 -26.81 7.27
N GLN A 59 2.39 -25.98 6.29
CA GLN A 59 1.77 -24.66 6.09
C GLN A 59 0.29 -24.80 5.71
N LEU A 60 -0.07 -25.83 4.95
CA LEU A 60 -1.47 -26.11 4.58
C LEU A 60 -2.31 -26.49 5.80
N LEU A 61 -1.71 -27.23 6.76
CA LEU A 61 -2.38 -27.58 8.01
C LEU A 61 -2.61 -26.34 8.89
N LEU A 62 -1.62 -25.45 9.00
CA LEU A 62 -1.77 -24.18 9.72
C LEU A 62 -2.84 -23.29 9.09
N LEU A 63 -2.82 -23.16 7.76
CA LEU A 63 -3.77 -22.34 7.01
C LEU A 63 -5.19 -22.91 7.09
N GLY A 64 -5.35 -24.23 6.90
CA GLY A 64 -6.64 -24.92 7.01
C GLY A 64 -7.20 -24.89 8.43
N GLY A 65 -6.37 -25.19 9.43
CA GLY A 65 -6.75 -25.13 10.84
C GLY A 65 -7.16 -23.72 11.28
N GLY A 66 -6.39 -22.71 10.88
CA GLY A 66 -6.72 -21.31 11.10
C GLY A 66 -8.03 -20.90 10.44
N ALA A 67 -8.29 -21.32 9.19
CA ALA A 67 -9.55 -21.02 8.49
C ALA A 67 -10.76 -21.65 9.18
N VAL A 68 -10.65 -22.92 9.61
CA VAL A 68 -11.70 -23.61 10.36
C VAL A 68 -11.97 -22.90 11.68
N LEU A 69 -10.92 -22.57 12.44
CA LEU A 69 -11.05 -21.85 13.70
C LEU A 69 -11.73 -20.49 13.50
N LEU A 70 -11.33 -19.73 12.48
CA LEU A 70 -11.93 -18.44 12.16
C LEU A 70 -13.42 -18.58 11.83
N ALA A 71 -13.81 -19.61 11.07
CA ALA A 71 -15.21 -19.87 10.75
C ALA A 71 -16.04 -20.22 11.99
N VAL A 72 -15.49 -21.01 12.92
CA VAL A 72 -16.14 -21.33 14.20
C VAL A 72 -16.28 -20.09 15.07
N MET A 73 -15.23 -19.27 15.19
CA MET A 73 -15.25 -18.04 15.98
C MET A 73 -16.18 -16.98 15.38
N LEU A 74 -16.27 -16.88 14.06
CA LEU A 74 -17.24 -16.01 13.39
C LEU A 74 -18.69 -16.42 13.70
N LYS A 75 -19.00 -17.73 13.73
CA LYS A 75 -20.31 -18.22 14.18
C LYS A 75 -20.59 -17.84 15.63
N ALA A 76 -19.60 -17.97 16.51
CA ALA A 76 -19.73 -17.58 17.91
C ALA A 76 -19.96 -16.07 18.07
N LEU A 77 -19.23 -15.23 17.32
CA LEU A 77 -19.42 -13.78 17.34
C LEU A 77 -20.82 -13.37 16.85
N ARG A 78 -21.40 -14.07 15.87
CA ARG A 78 -22.78 -13.79 15.41
C ARG A 78 -23.85 -14.02 16.49
N GLN A 79 -23.55 -14.83 17.50
CA GLN A 79 -24.44 -15.06 18.65
C GLN A 79 -24.30 -13.98 19.73
N THR A 80 -23.34 -13.06 19.59
CA THR A 80 -23.10 -11.97 20.55
C THR A 80 -23.75 -10.67 20.10
N GLY A 81 -24.08 -9.81 21.06
CA GLY A 81 -24.64 -8.49 20.81
C GLY A 81 -23.60 -7.44 20.39
N ASP A 82 -24.06 -6.20 20.22
CA ASP A 82 -23.21 -5.04 19.94
C ASP A 82 -22.22 -4.77 21.09
N SER A 83 -20.96 -4.52 20.75
CA SER A 83 -19.93 -4.21 21.75
C SER A 83 -18.80 -3.38 21.14
N VAL A 84 -18.85 -2.07 21.38
CA VAL A 84 -17.82 -1.12 20.91
C VAL A 84 -16.42 -1.52 21.39
N ARG A 85 -16.30 -1.93 22.67
CA ARG A 85 -15.02 -2.33 23.26
C ARG A 85 -14.45 -3.55 22.54
N SER A 86 -15.23 -4.62 22.40
CA SER A 86 -14.77 -5.85 21.73
C SER A 86 -14.54 -5.65 20.24
N GLY A 87 -15.33 -4.82 19.57
CA GLY A 87 -15.10 -4.40 18.19
C GLY A 87 -13.77 -3.65 18.03
N GLY A 88 -13.46 -2.72 18.94
CA GLY A 88 -12.19 -2.01 18.98
C GLY A 88 -10.99 -2.95 19.20
N TRP A 89 -11.07 -3.88 20.16
CA TRP A 89 -10.04 -4.90 20.38
C TRP A 89 -9.82 -5.79 19.16
N LEU A 90 -10.90 -6.20 18.49
CA LEU A 90 -10.81 -7.01 17.28
C LEU A 90 -10.07 -6.26 16.17
N LEU A 91 -10.49 -5.02 15.84
CA LEU A 91 -9.88 -4.25 14.77
C LEU A 91 -8.44 -3.84 15.08
N GLY A 92 -8.17 -3.44 16.33
CA GLY A 92 -6.82 -3.13 16.82
C GLY A 92 -5.91 -4.36 16.81
N GLY A 93 -6.43 -5.52 17.20
CA GLY A 93 -5.72 -6.80 17.14
C GLY A 93 -5.38 -7.20 15.70
N ILE A 94 -6.34 -7.06 14.77
CA ILE A 94 -6.09 -7.29 13.33
C ILE A 94 -5.00 -6.34 12.82
N PHE A 95 -5.08 -5.05 13.15
CA PHE A 95 -4.05 -4.08 12.78
C PHE A 95 -2.66 -4.49 13.29
N GLY A 96 -2.57 -4.87 14.57
CA GLY A 96 -1.32 -5.32 15.19
C GLY A 96 -0.76 -6.57 14.51
N LEU A 97 -1.59 -7.57 14.21
CA LEU A 97 -1.17 -8.78 13.52
C LEU A 97 -0.68 -8.49 12.10
N LEU A 98 -1.38 -7.65 11.33
CA LEU A 98 -0.95 -7.24 10.00
C LEU A 98 0.37 -6.45 10.04
N LEU A 99 0.59 -5.65 11.09
CA LEU A 99 1.84 -4.93 11.29
C LEU A 99 2.99 -5.88 11.61
N VAL A 100 2.77 -6.87 12.49
CA VAL A 100 3.76 -7.91 12.81
C VAL A 100 4.11 -8.71 11.56
N ASP A 101 3.11 -9.17 10.80
CA ASP A 101 3.32 -9.93 9.56
C ASP A 101 4.15 -9.13 8.54
N LEU A 102 3.81 -7.86 8.34
CA LEU A 102 4.58 -6.94 7.51
C LEU A 102 6.03 -6.80 7.99
N LEU A 103 6.25 -6.64 9.30
CA LEU A 103 7.59 -6.51 9.87
C LEU A 103 8.39 -7.80 9.70
N LEU A 104 7.78 -8.98 9.82
CA LEU A 104 8.42 -10.26 9.51
C LEU A 104 8.78 -10.34 8.02
N TYR A 105 7.84 -10.00 7.14
CA TYR A 105 8.05 -10.01 5.70
C TYR A 105 9.17 -9.04 5.26
N ARG A 106 9.15 -7.78 5.73
CA ARG A 106 10.11 -6.74 5.32
C ARG A 106 11.39 -6.73 6.14
N GLY A 107 11.33 -7.00 7.44
CA GLY A 107 12.50 -7.01 8.33
C GLY A 107 13.56 -8.01 7.88
N VAL A 108 13.12 -9.21 7.46
CA VAL A 108 14.03 -10.24 6.90
C VAL A 108 14.64 -9.80 5.56
N ALA A 109 13.91 -9.04 4.73
CA ALA A 109 14.50 -8.48 3.51
C ALA A 109 15.47 -7.33 3.81
N ALA A 110 15.12 -6.47 4.77
CA ALA A 110 15.95 -5.35 5.20
C ALA A 110 17.29 -5.84 5.74
N SER A 111 17.29 -6.81 6.65
CA SER A 111 18.51 -7.35 7.24
C SER A 111 19.45 -7.92 6.19
N ARG A 112 18.92 -8.74 5.26
CA ARG A 112 19.71 -9.31 4.15
C ARG A 112 20.26 -8.25 3.19
N ALA A 113 19.51 -7.19 2.94
CA ALA A 113 19.96 -6.09 2.10
C ALA A 113 21.09 -5.29 2.76
N LEU A 114 20.98 -5.05 4.07
CA LEU A 114 22.02 -4.39 4.87
C LEU A 114 23.29 -5.23 4.96
N GLU A 115 23.17 -6.53 5.23
CA GLU A 115 24.31 -7.46 5.28
C GLU A 115 25.09 -7.48 3.96
N LYS A 116 24.39 -7.41 2.82
CA LYS A 116 25.01 -7.39 1.50
C LYS A 116 25.47 -6.00 1.05
N GLY A 117 25.09 -4.94 1.77
CA GLY A 117 25.31 -3.55 1.38
C GLY A 117 24.66 -3.15 0.04
N LYS A 118 23.83 -4.01 -0.55
CA LYS A 118 23.19 -3.83 -1.86
C LYS A 118 21.82 -4.48 -1.89
N VAL A 119 20.87 -3.83 -2.57
CA VAL A 119 19.58 -4.43 -2.93
C VAL A 119 19.68 -4.91 -4.38
N GLY A 120 19.72 -6.22 -4.59
CA GLY A 120 19.85 -6.81 -5.92
C GLY A 120 18.60 -6.58 -6.79
N LEU A 121 18.81 -6.23 -8.06
CA LEU A 121 17.79 -6.20 -9.10
C LEU A 121 17.65 -7.58 -9.79
N ASP A 122 18.23 -8.64 -9.23
CA ASP A 122 18.27 -9.99 -9.82
C ASP A 122 16.88 -10.55 -10.15
N TRP A 123 15.87 -10.11 -9.39
CA TRP A 123 14.48 -10.47 -9.65
C TRP A 123 13.97 -9.90 -10.98
N LEU A 124 14.49 -8.77 -11.49
CA LEU A 124 14.01 -8.21 -12.76
C LEU A 124 14.19 -9.23 -13.89
N LYS A 125 15.33 -9.91 -13.96
CA LYS A 125 15.65 -10.88 -15.02
C LYS A 125 15.51 -12.36 -14.59
N ALA A 126 14.73 -12.65 -13.56
CA ALA A 126 14.67 -13.99 -12.94
C ALA A 126 14.35 -15.14 -13.91
N PHE A 127 13.68 -14.87 -15.04
CA PHE A 127 13.32 -15.89 -16.03
C PHE A 127 14.27 -15.98 -17.23
N GLY A 128 15.22 -15.04 -17.40
CA GLY A 128 16.16 -15.05 -18.52
C GLY A 128 15.54 -14.98 -19.92
N VAL A 129 14.29 -14.50 -20.04
CA VAL A 129 13.57 -14.41 -21.30
C VAL A 129 13.92 -13.11 -22.01
N GLU A 130 14.30 -13.20 -23.27
CA GLU A 130 14.64 -12.07 -24.14
C GLU A 130 13.64 -11.93 -25.31
N GLY A 131 13.55 -10.73 -25.90
CA GLY A 131 12.71 -10.46 -27.07
C GLY A 131 11.28 -10.02 -26.72
N TRP A 132 10.30 -10.35 -27.57
CA TRP A 132 8.93 -9.83 -27.44
C TRP A 132 8.20 -10.29 -26.18
N GLN A 133 8.65 -11.39 -25.55
CA GLN A 133 8.09 -11.93 -24.31
C GLN A 133 8.68 -11.30 -23.05
N GLU A 134 9.80 -10.57 -23.16
CA GLU A 134 10.50 -9.96 -22.03
C GLU A 134 9.56 -9.12 -21.14
N PRO A 135 8.67 -8.25 -21.66
CA PRO A 135 7.78 -7.46 -20.81
C PRO A 135 6.85 -8.31 -19.95
N VAL A 136 6.39 -9.44 -20.47
CA VAL A 136 5.52 -10.38 -19.74
C VAL A 136 6.32 -11.10 -18.66
N ALA A 137 7.54 -11.55 -18.97
CA ALA A 137 8.43 -12.17 -18.00
C ALA A 137 8.80 -11.21 -16.85
N LEU A 138 9.16 -9.96 -17.17
CA LEU A 138 9.40 -8.89 -16.20
C LEU A 138 8.17 -8.66 -15.30
N THR A 139 6.98 -8.61 -15.92
CA THR A 139 5.71 -8.43 -15.20
C THR A 139 5.46 -9.57 -14.23
N CYS A 140 5.55 -10.82 -14.68
CA CYS A 140 5.39 -12.00 -13.83
C CYS A 140 6.39 -12.00 -12.68
N SER A 141 7.65 -11.67 -12.95
CA SER A 141 8.69 -11.68 -11.93
C SER A 141 8.45 -10.59 -10.88
N TYR A 142 8.05 -9.40 -11.31
CA TYR A 142 7.66 -8.32 -10.41
C TYR A 142 6.48 -8.74 -9.52
N LEU A 143 5.39 -9.25 -10.11
CA LEU A 143 4.19 -9.66 -9.38
C LEU A 143 4.49 -10.78 -8.37
N LEU A 144 5.31 -11.76 -8.74
CA LEU A 144 5.80 -12.80 -7.82
C LEU A 144 6.77 -12.27 -6.77
N THR A 145 7.39 -11.11 -6.98
CA THR A 145 8.23 -10.48 -5.98
C THR A 145 7.40 -9.70 -4.95
N VAL A 146 6.33 -9.03 -5.39
CA VAL A 146 5.54 -8.13 -4.53
C VAL A 146 4.23 -8.72 -4.01
N TRP A 147 3.85 -9.96 -4.38
CA TRP A 147 2.54 -10.54 -4.06
C TRP A 147 2.16 -10.43 -2.57
N HIS A 148 3.12 -10.66 -1.68
CA HIS A 148 2.89 -10.63 -0.23
C HIS A 148 2.57 -9.23 0.28
N ALA A 149 3.31 -8.23 -0.22
CA ALA A 149 3.05 -6.83 0.08
C ALA A 149 1.69 -6.39 -0.48
N THR A 150 1.33 -6.84 -1.68
CA THR A 150 0.02 -6.59 -2.28
C THR A 150 -1.11 -7.20 -1.45
N PHE A 151 -0.94 -8.44 -0.98
CA PHE A 151 -1.90 -9.13 -0.11
C PHE A 151 -2.14 -8.36 1.19
N LEU A 152 -1.08 -8.02 1.93
CA LEU A 152 -1.18 -7.23 3.16
C LEU A 152 -1.79 -5.85 2.92
N SER A 153 -1.49 -5.23 1.77
CA SER A 153 -2.05 -3.93 1.43
C SER A 153 -3.56 -3.99 1.20
N CYS A 154 -4.08 -5.05 0.55
CA CYS A 154 -5.52 -5.27 0.43
C CYS A 154 -6.20 -5.38 1.79
N LEU A 155 -5.61 -6.17 2.71
CA LEU A 155 -6.13 -6.36 4.07
C LEU A 155 -6.11 -5.06 4.88
N MET A 156 -5.02 -4.30 4.81
CA MET A 156 -4.88 -3.07 5.56
C MET A 156 -5.73 -1.93 4.98
N ALA A 157 -5.90 -1.85 3.65
CA ALA A 157 -6.82 -0.91 3.02
C ALA A 157 -8.28 -1.22 3.38
N GLY A 158 -8.67 -2.51 3.36
CA GLY A 158 -9.98 -2.95 3.85
C GLY A 158 -10.20 -2.60 5.31
N LEU A 159 -9.17 -2.75 6.15
CA LEU A 159 -9.24 -2.40 7.57
C LEU A 159 -9.41 -0.89 7.77
N ALA A 160 -8.65 -0.08 7.03
CA ALA A 160 -8.77 1.37 7.05
C ALA A 160 -10.18 1.83 6.62
N LEU A 161 -10.80 1.19 5.63
CA LEU A 161 -12.19 1.49 5.24
C LEU A 161 -13.20 1.21 6.36
N VAL A 162 -12.92 0.26 7.27
CA VAL A 162 -13.76 0.00 8.45
C VAL A 162 -13.45 0.97 9.59
N VAL A 163 -12.17 1.19 9.89
CA VAL A 163 -11.69 1.94 11.06
C VAL A 163 -11.87 3.45 10.87
N MET A 164 -11.51 3.96 9.69
CA MET A 164 -11.39 5.39 9.44
C MET A 164 -12.70 6.16 9.67
N PRO A 165 -13.86 5.70 9.14
CA PRO A 165 -15.13 6.39 9.36
C PRO A 165 -15.65 6.28 10.80
N ARG A 166 -15.11 5.38 11.62
CA ARG A 166 -15.61 5.10 12.98
C ARG A 166 -14.75 5.76 14.06
N TYR A 167 -13.45 5.53 14.01
CA TYR A 167 -12.54 5.88 15.11
C TYR A 167 -11.61 7.06 14.81
N LEU A 168 -11.43 7.43 13.53
CA LEU A 168 -10.49 8.47 13.12
C LEU A 168 -11.18 9.72 12.53
N GLN A 169 -12.47 9.91 12.79
CA GLN A 169 -13.24 11.04 12.27
C GLN A 169 -12.65 12.40 12.67
N THR A 170 -12.08 12.51 13.87
CA THR A 170 -11.45 13.73 14.38
C THR A 170 -10.23 14.14 13.56
N LEU A 171 -9.41 13.18 13.11
CA LEU A 171 -8.28 13.44 12.20
C LEU A 171 -8.79 13.90 10.83
N GLN A 172 -9.87 13.30 10.33
CA GLN A 172 -10.45 13.64 9.01
C GLN A 172 -11.10 15.03 8.95
N ARG A 173 -11.51 15.56 10.11
CA ARG A 173 -12.14 16.89 10.24
C ARG A 173 -11.15 18.03 10.40
N GLN A 174 -9.84 17.74 10.52
CA GLN A 174 -8.82 18.77 10.59
C GLN A 174 -8.84 19.63 9.30
N GLN A 175 -8.61 20.93 9.46
CA GLN A 175 -8.60 21.92 8.39
C GLN A 175 -7.24 22.64 8.36
N GLY A 176 -7.02 23.47 7.33
CA GLY A 176 -5.78 24.25 7.27
C GLY A 176 -4.54 23.33 7.16
N TRP A 177 -3.38 23.83 7.58
CA TRP A 177 -2.13 23.06 7.59
C TRP A 177 -2.18 21.85 8.53
N ARG A 178 -3.03 21.88 9.57
CA ARG A 178 -3.22 20.77 10.51
C ARG A 178 -3.72 19.51 9.82
N ALA A 179 -4.52 19.66 8.75
CA ALA A 179 -4.97 18.55 7.93
C ALA A 179 -3.80 17.86 7.21
N SER A 180 -2.85 18.64 6.65
CA SER A 180 -1.64 18.09 6.02
C SER A 180 -0.76 17.38 7.04
N LEU A 181 -0.54 18.00 8.21
CA LEU A 181 0.30 17.40 9.24
C LEU A 181 -0.33 16.10 9.77
N ALA A 182 -1.62 16.10 10.08
CA ALA A 182 -2.33 14.90 10.54
C ALA A 182 -2.28 13.77 9.49
N GLY A 183 -2.47 14.12 8.21
CA GLY A 183 -2.37 13.14 7.12
C GLY A 183 -0.95 12.60 6.95
N GLY A 184 0.06 13.47 7.00
CA GLY A 184 1.47 13.09 6.94
C GLY A 184 1.91 12.19 8.10
N LEU A 185 1.51 12.52 9.34
CA LEU A 185 1.80 11.71 10.53
C LEU A 185 1.15 10.33 10.45
N MET A 186 -0.10 10.25 9.98
CA MET A 186 -0.77 8.98 9.74
C MET A 186 -0.01 8.15 8.68
N ALA A 187 0.46 8.80 7.62
CA ALA A 187 1.23 8.17 6.55
C ALA A 187 2.57 7.57 7.01
N LEU A 188 3.24 8.14 8.04
CA LEU A 188 4.49 7.58 8.59
C LEU A 188 4.34 6.12 9.02
N THR A 189 3.17 5.78 9.57
CA THR A 189 2.84 4.43 10.05
C THR A 189 2.43 3.47 8.94
N GLN A 190 2.25 3.97 7.72
CA GLN A 190 1.70 3.21 6.61
C GLN A 190 2.80 2.74 5.66
N PRO A 191 3.08 1.44 5.56
CA PRO A 191 4.15 0.89 4.71
C PRO A 191 3.76 0.79 3.22
N PHE A 192 2.83 1.62 2.75
CA PHE A 192 2.18 1.46 1.46
C PHE A 192 2.99 2.08 0.32
N CYS A 193 2.97 1.43 -0.85
CA CYS A 193 3.30 2.09 -2.11
C CYS A 193 2.20 3.10 -2.49
N SER A 194 2.49 3.98 -3.45
CA SER A 194 1.52 4.89 -4.08
C SER A 194 0.27 4.16 -4.59
N CYS A 195 0.44 2.94 -5.11
CA CYS A 195 -0.65 2.06 -5.54
C CYS A 195 -1.65 1.69 -4.44
N CYS A 196 -1.14 1.28 -3.29
CA CYS A 196 -1.94 0.85 -2.15
C CYS A 196 -2.50 2.04 -1.37
N ALA A 197 -1.73 3.12 -1.27
CA ALA A 197 -2.18 4.38 -0.70
C ALA A 197 -3.38 4.95 -1.48
N ALA A 198 -3.39 4.79 -2.82
CA ALA A 198 -4.52 5.21 -3.64
C ALA A 198 -5.83 4.51 -3.29
N MET A 199 -5.79 3.24 -2.86
CA MET A 199 -6.99 2.48 -2.44
C MET A 199 -7.63 3.05 -1.16
N LEU A 200 -6.89 3.84 -0.39
CA LEU A 200 -7.45 4.55 0.76
C LEU A 200 -8.26 5.77 0.33
N SER A 201 -8.13 6.24 -0.92
CA SER A 201 -8.78 7.47 -1.39
C SER A 201 -10.29 7.50 -1.10
N PRO A 202 -11.10 6.45 -1.33
CA PRO A 202 -12.51 6.45 -0.92
C PRO A 202 -12.71 6.65 0.59
N ALA A 203 -11.82 6.10 1.42
CA ALA A 203 -11.87 6.20 2.89
C ALA A 203 -11.52 7.61 3.39
N VAL A 204 -10.50 8.24 2.81
CA VAL A 204 -9.92 9.51 3.30
C VAL A 204 -10.40 10.74 2.53
N LEU A 205 -10.81 10.60 1.26
CA LEU A 205 -11.36 11.65 0.39
C LEU A 205 -12.88 11.50 0.15
N GLY A 206 -13.56 10.60 0.87
CA GLY A 206 -15.01 10.44 0.82
C GLY A 206 -15.79 11.70 1.23
N SER A 207 -17.10 11.71 1.00
CA SER A 207 -17.98 12.88 1.20
C SER A 207 -17.75 13.63 2.53
N GLY A 208 -17.60 14.95 2.45
CA GLY A 208 -17.45 15.86 3.59
C GLY A 208 -16.06 15.90 4.25
N ARG A 209 -15.05 15.23 3.69
CA ARG A 209 -13.69 15.15 4.26
C ARG A 209 -12.70 16.08 3.56
N SER A 210 -11.63 16.44 4.28
CA SER A 210 -10.58 17.34 3.81
C SER A 210 -9.77 16.73 2.66
N VAL A 211 -9.78 17.38 1.49
CA VAL A 211 -8.94 17.00 0.34
C VAL A 211 -7.46 17.02 0.74
N ARG A 212 -7.07 18.02 1.53
CA ARG A 212 -5.70 18.19 2.01
C ARG A 212 -5.23 17.01 2.84
N PHE A 213 -6.06 16.57 3.80
CA PHE A 213 -5.76 15.40 4.62
C PHE A 213 -5.57 14.15 3.74
N GLY A 214 -6.50 13.88 2.82
CA GLY A 214 -6.43 12.68 2.00
C GLY A 214 -5.25 12.68 1.02
N VAL A 215 -4.90 13.81 0.42
CA VAL A 215 -3.71 13.93 -0.44
C VAL A 215 -2.43 13.77 0.38
N ALA A 216 -2.38 14.32 1.60
CA ALA A 216 -1.22 14.13 2.48
C ALA A 216 -1.03 12.66 2.88
N VAL A 217 -2.11 11.92 3.19
CA VAL A 217 -2.04 10.47 3.43
C VAL A 217 -1.57 9.74 2.17
N LEU A 218 -2.11 10.09 1.00
CA LEU A 218 -1.80 9.46 -0.28
C LEU A 218 -0.32 9.59 -0.66
N LEU A 219 0.23 10.80 -0.56
CA LEU A 219 1.62 11.11 -0.88
C LEU A 219 2.58 10.63 0.22
N GLY A 220 2.21 10.86 1.48
CA GLY A 220 3.08 10.57 2.62
C GLY A 220 3.35 9.08 2.79
N ALA A 221 2.39 8.20 2.49
CA ALA A 221 2.57 6.77 2.71
C ALA A 221 3.76 6.18 1.92
N PRO A 222 3.95 6.44 0.62
CA PRO A 222 5.17 6.01 -0.07
C PRO A 222 6.39 6.92 0.18
N LEU A 223 6.18 8.22 0.41
CA LEU A 223 7.28 9.19 0.51
C LEU A 223 7.94 9.23 1.89
N LEU A 224 7.19 9.02 2.96
CA LEU A 224 7.62 9.28 4.34
C LEU A 224 7.50 8.07 5.27
N ASN A 225 7.09 6.89 4.78
CA ASN A 225 7.04 5.74 5.69
C ASN A 225 8.42 5.43 6.30
N LEU A 226 8.38 4.89 7.52
CA LEU A 226 9.60 4.72 8.31
C LEU A 226 10.63 3.81 7.62
N SER A 227 10.17 2.79 6.89
CA SER A 227 11.07 1.87 6.17
C SER A 227 11.85 2.59 5.08
N THR A 228 11.21 3.51 4.34
CA THR A 228 11.82 4.15 3.17
C THR A 228 12.73 5.28 3.59
N LEU A 229 12.39 6.01 4.66
CA LEU A 229 13.29 6.95 5.31
C LEU A 229 14.56 6.25 5.80
N PHE A 230 14.42 5.09 6.46
CA PHE A 230 15.55 4.32 6.94
C PHE A 230 16.44 3.82 5.79
N LEU A 231 15.85 3.21 4.75
CA LEU A 231 16.62 2.74 3.58
C LEU A 231 17.31 3.89 2.85
N ALA A 232 16.62 5.02 2.64
CA ALA A 232 17.20 6.18 1.99
C ALA A 232 18.41 6.70 2.78
N ALA A 233 18.30 6.79 4.12
CA ALA A 233 19.39 7.25 4.96
C ALA A 233 20.60 6.30 4.99
N GLN A 234 20.39 4.99 4.85
CA GLN A 234 21.46 4.00 4.94
C GLN A 234 22.12 3.66 3.60
N LEU A 235 21.36 3.71 2.50
CA LEU A 235 21.82 3.23 1.19
C LEU A 235 22.19 4.35 0.22
N LEU A 236 21.57 5.53 0.30
CA LEU A 236 21.85 6.62 -0.64
C LEU A 236 23.00 7.50 -0.14
N PRO A 237 23.79 8.11 -1.05
CA PRO A 237 24.72 9.15 -0.66
C PRO A 237 23.98 10.33 -0.02
N GLY A 238 24.63 11.00 0.93
CA GLY A 238 24.01 12.04 1.79
C GLY A 238 23.15 13.07 1.05
N PRO A 239 23.61 13.69 -0.05
CA PRO A 239 22.81 14.65 -0.81
C PRO A 239 21.51 14.07 -1.38
N TYR A 240 21.54 12.84 -1.89
CA TYR A 240 20.38 12.16 -2.46
C TYR A 240 19.43 11.63 -1.39
N ALA A 241 19.97 11.18 -0.24
CA ALA A 241 19.15 10.84 0.93
C ALA A 241 18.40 12.09 1.45
N ALA A 242 19.10 13.22 1.58
CA ALA A 242 18.49 14.49 2.00
C ALA A 242 17.43 14.97 1.01
N LEU A 243 17.70 14.88 -0.30
CA LEU A 243 16.71 15.15 -1.35
C LEU A 243 15.49 14.27 -1.18
N ARG A 244 15.67 12.95 -1.04
CA ARG A 244 14.57 11.98 -0.94
C ARG A 244 13.66 12.24 0.25
N ILE A 245 14.24 12.58 1.40
CA ILE A 245 13.50 12.88 2.63
C ILE A 245 12.84 14.26 2.53
N GLY A 246 13.60 15.29 2.14
CA GLY A 246 13.15 16.67 2.03
C GLY A 246 12.02 16.83 1.01
N ALA A 247 12.17 16.26 -0.19
CA ALA A 247 11.13 16.22 -1.20
C ALA A 247 9.89 15.48 -0.70
N GLY A 248 10.06 14.38 0.04
CA GLY A 248 8.95 13.66 0.67
C GLY A 248 8.14 14.54 1.62
N ILE A 249 8.81 15.32 2.47
CA ILE A 249 8.17 16.24 3.42
C ILE A 249 7.47 17.37 2.67
N LEU A 250 8.18 17.97 1.70
CA LEU A 250 7.68 19.09 0.90
C LEU A 250 6.46 18.72 0.08
N LEU A 251 6.46 17.57 -0.59
CA LEU A 251 5.32 17.09 -1.36
C LEU A 251 4.16 16.73 -0.42
N THR A 252 4.43 16.02 0.67
CA THR A 252 3.35 15.60 1.59
C THR A 252 2.65 16.79 2.24
N LEU A 253 3.39 17.80 2.72
CA LEU A 253 2.84 18.94 3.43
C LEU A 253 2.47 20.11 2.50
N GLY A 254 3.36 20.42 1.56
CA GLY A 254 3.23 21.53 0.62
C GLY A 254 2.28 21.22 -0.53
N LEU A 255 2.49 20.12 -1.25
CA LEU A 255 1.66 19.81 -2.43
C LEU A 255 0.21 19.46 -2.03
N SER A 256 -0.01 18.81 -0.89
CA SER A 256 -1.36 18.62 -0.35
C SER A 256 -2.07 19.95 -0.07
N SER A 257 -1.33 20.94 0.43
CA SER A 257 -1.84 22.28 0.70
C SER A 257 -2.17 23.05 -0.58
N LEU A 258 -1.28 22.97 -1.57
CA LEU A 258 -1.44 23.61 -2.87
C LEU A 258 -2.63 23.04 -3.64
N LEU A 259 -2.72 21.70 -3.77
CA LEU A 259 -3.81 21.07 -4.50
C LEU A 259 -5.17 21.30 -3.85
N ALA A 260 -5.24 21.31 -2.52
CA ALA A 260 -6.47 21.66 -1.82
C ALA A 260 -6.94 23.09 -2.11
N ARG A 261 -6.03 24.04 -2.38
CA ARG A 261 -6.39 25.40 -2.80
C ARG A 261 -6.86 25.45 -4.26
N LEU A 262 -6.21 24.70 -5.14
CA LEU A 262 -6.54 24.68 -6.58
C LEU A 262 -7.86 23.95 -6.87
N VAL A 263 -8.17 22.90 -6.10
CA VAL A 263 -9.31 22.01 -6.34
C VAL A 263 -10.49 22.29 -5.41
N GLY A 264 -10.25 22.93 -4.26
CA GLY A 264 -11.25 23.18 -3.22
C GLY A 264 -11.09 22.23 -2.02
N GLU A 265 -11.28 22.75 -0.80
CA GLU A 265 -10.90 22.07 0.44
C GLU A 265 -11.94 21.04 0.94
N GLN A 266 -13.22 21.34 0.76
CA GLN A 266 -14.35 20.49 1.14
C GLN A 266 -15.12 20.02 -0.09
N ARG A 267 -15.56 18.77 -0.05
CA ARG A 267 -16.27 18.16 -1.17
C ARG A 267 -17.62 17.57 -0.78
N GLN A 268 -18.66 18.03 -1.49
CA GLN A 268 -19.84 17.23 -1.83
C GLN A 268 -19.52 16.42 -3.11
N VAL A 269 -19.62 15.09 -3.04
CA VAL A 269 -19.38 14.23 -4.21
C VAL A 269 -20.52 14.42 -5.20
N SER A 270 -20.33 15.27 -6.21
CA SER A 270 -21.34 15.58 -7.24
C SER A 270 -21.40 14.57 -8.40
N ASP A 271 -20.41 13.68 -8.53
CA ASP A 271 -20.32 12.74 -9.66
C ASP A 271 -20.90 11.35 -9.31
N ARG A 272 -21.87 10.88 -10.10
CA ARG A 272 -22.55 9.58 -9.94
C ARG A 272 -21.58 8.39 -9.94
N LYS A 273 -20.46 8.45 -10.68
CA LYS A 273 -19.46 7.34 -10.71
C LYS A 273 -18.56 7.33 -9.48
N ALA A 274 -18.19 8.50 -8.96
CA ALA A 274 -17.52 8.60 -7.66
C ALA A 274 -18.45 8.15 -6.53
N GLN A 275 -19.75 8.46 -6.66
CA GLN A 275 -20.79 8.01 -5.75
C GLN A 275 -20.94 6.49 -5.78
N SER A 276 -20.93 5.83 -6.95
CA SER A 276 -21.02 4.38 -7.04
C SER A 276 -19.82 3.63 -6.42
N LEU A 277 -18.60 4.16 -6.56
CA LEU A 277 -17.42 3.63 -5.85
C LEU A 277 -17.51 3.86 -4.33
N SER A 278 -17.97 5.03 -3.89
CA SER A 278 -18.20 5.29 -2.46
C SER A 278 -19.28 4.38 -1.86
N ILE A 279 -20.33 4.08 -2.62
CA ILE A 279 -21.38 3.11 -2.25
C ILE A 279 -20.81 1.69 -2.22
N ALA A 280 -19.98 1.33 -3.21
CA ALA A 280 -19.32 0.03 -3.25
C ALA A 280 -18.40 -0.21 -2.04
N PHE A 281 -17.92 0.83 -1.36
CA PHE A 281 -17.15 0.71 -0.12
C PHE A 281 -17.93 1.11 1.14
N SER A 282 -19.21 1.47 0.99
CA SER A 282 -20.11 1.70 2.12
C SER A 282 -20.53 0.38 2.75
N MET A 283 -20.67 0.38 4.07
CA MET A 283 -21.21 -0.73 4.85
C MET A 283 -22.17 -0.17 5.91
N PRO A 284 -23.23 -0.92 6.27
CA PRO A 284 -24.07 -0.56 7.40
C PRO A 284 -23.23 -0.29 8.66
N TYR A 285 -23.61 0.73 9.43
CA TYR A 285 -23.00 0.99 10.73
C TYR A 285 -23.45 -0.11 11.71
N SER A 286 -22.49 -0.81 12.32
CA SER A 286 -22.72 -1.87 13.29
C SER A 286 -21.51 -1.92 14.23
N ASP A 287 -21.78 -2.10 15.52
CA ASP A 287 -20.78 -2.26 16.58
C ASP A 287 -20.65 -3.73 17.02
N ARG A 288 -21.34 -4.65 16.34
CA ARG A 288 -21.13 -6.10 16.49
C ARG A 288 -19.77 -6.50 15.91
N PRO A 289 -18.92 -7.20 16.69
CA PRO A 289 -17.62 -7.66 16.20
C PRO A 289 -17.74 -8.60 14.98
N ALA A 290 -18.81 -9.41 14.89
CA ALA A 290 -19.07 -10.26 13.72
C ALA A 290 -19.23 -9.44 12.43
N ASP A 291 -19.96 -8.33 12.50
CA ASP A 291 -20.22 -7.46 11.35
C ASP A 291 -18.95 -6.70 10.96
N LEU A 292 -18.17 -6.26 11.95
CA LEU A 292 -16.87 -5.62 11.73
C LEU A 292 -15.88 -6.58 11.05
N LEU A 293 -15.79 -7.84 11.51
CA LEU A 293 -14.95 -8.87 10.89
C LEU A 293 -15.37 -9.14 9.45
N ASN A 294 -16.67 -9.33 9.21
CA ASN A 294 -17.21 -9.54 7.87
C ASN A 294 -17.00 -8.32 6.97
N ALA A 295 -17.17 -7.11 7.49
CA ALA A 295 -16.95 -5.88 6.76
C ALA A 295 -15.48 -5.75 6.34
N TRP A 296 -14.54 -6.03 7.24
CA TRP A 296 -13.12 -6.02 6.94
C TRP A 296 -12.77 -7.00 5.82
N LEU A 297 -13.21 -8.27 5.90
CA LEU A 297 -12.93 -9.27 4.87
C LEU A 297 -13.56 -8.89 3.52
N ARG A 298 -14.82 -8.44 3.52
CA ARG A 298 -15.52 -8.02 2.28
C ARG A 298 -14.87 -6.81 1.63
N LEU A 299 -14.53 -5.78 2.41
CA LEU A 299 -13.89 -4.57 1.90
C LEU A 299 -12.47 -4.88 1.40
N SER A 300 -11.73 -5.72 2.10
CA SER A 300 -10.42 -6.21 1.64
C SER A 300 -10.53 -6.95 0.30
N GLY A 301 -11.55 -7.80 0.14
CA GLY A 301 -11.83 -8.48 -1.13
C GLY A 301 -12.21 -7.52 -2.26
N ARG A 302 -13.06 -6.52 -1.98
CA ARG A 302 -13.40 -5.46 -2.96
C ARG A 302 -12.18 -4.66 -3.39
N VAL A 303 -11.30 -4.32 -2.44
CA VAL A 303 -10.02 -3.68 -2.74
C VAL A 303 -9.17 -4.58 -3.64
N ALA A 304 -9.06 -5.87 -3.31
CA ALA A 304 -8.25 -6.82 -4.08
C ALA A 304 -8.72 -6.94 -5.55
N VAL A 305 -10.03 -7.03 -5.79
CA VAL A 305 -10.61 -7.13 -7.14
C VAL A 305 -10.32 -5.88 -7.99
N ILE A 306 -10.14 -4.72 -7.37
CA ILE A 306 -9.79 -3.48 -8.09
C ILE A 306 -8.28 -3.33 -8.22
N LEU A 307 -7.54 -3.59 -7.14
CA LEU A 307 -6.10 -3.40 -7.07
C LEU A 307 -5.35 -4.40 -7.94
N ILE A 308 -5.63 -5.70 -7.82
CA ILE A 308 -4.85 -6.73 -8.50
C ILE A 308 -4.87 -6.56 -10.03
N PRO A 309 -6.03 -6.38 -10.71
CA PRO A 309 -6.02 -6.15 -12.15
C PRO A 309 -5.34 -4.84 -12.54
N SER A 310 -5.52 -3.78 -11.74
CA SER A 310 -4.85 -2.49 -11.99
C SER A 310 -3.34 -2.60 -11.87
N MET A 311 -2.84 -3.42 -10.94
CA MET A 311 -1.41 -3.72 -10.81
C MET A 311 -0.90 -4.50 -12.00
N ILE A 312 -1.58 -5.58 -12.42
CA ILE A 312 -1.17 -6.37 -13.59
C ILE A 312 -1.05 -5.51 -14.84
N ILE A 313 -2.07 -4.68 -15.12
CA ILE A 313 -2.08 -3.78 -16.27
C ILE A 313 -0.98 -2.72 -16.13
N GLY A 314 -0.88 -2.08 -14.95
CA GLY A 314 0.10 -1.03 -14.70
C GLY A 314 1.54 -1.52 -14.84
N THR A 315 1.84 -2.72 -14.32
CA THR A 315 3.16 -3.34 -14.41
C THR A 315 3.47 -3.79 -15.82
N LEU A 316 2.48 -4.33 -16.55
CA LEU A 316 2.67 -4.72 -17.96
C LEU A 316 2.98 -3.51 -18.84
N VAL A 317 2.21 -2.43 -18.69
CA VAL A 317 2.46 -1.18 -19.41
C VAL A 317 3.84 -0.63 -19.03
N ALA A 318 4.20 -0.66 -17.73
CA ALA A 318 5.52 -0.22 -17.29
C ALA A 318 6.66 -1.06 -17.89
N SER A 319 6.53 -2.38 -17.93
CA SER A 319 7.51 -3.29 -18.54
C SER A 319 7.61 -3.11 -20.06
N LEU A 320 6.51 -2.78 -20.74
CA LEU A 320 6.52 -2.43 -22.17
C LEU A 320 7.26 -1.11 -22.41
N LEU A 321 6.99 -0.10 -21.58
CA LEU A 321 7.66 1.20 -21.65
C LEU A 321 9.15 1.11 -21.30
N TRP A 322 9.53 0.18 -20.43
CA TRP A 322 10.92 -0.06 -20.07
C TRP A 322 11.78 -0.44 -21.29
N GLY A 323 11.24 -1.17 -22.26
CA GLY A 323 11.94 -1.49 -23.51
C GLY A 323 12.30 -0.27 -24.36
N PHE A 324 11.62 0.86 -24.16
CA PHE A 324 11.92 2.14 -24.81
C PHE A 324 12.92 2.99 -24.02
N TRP A 325 13.44 2.50 -22.89
CA TRP A 325 14.47 3.23 -22.14
C TRP A 325 15.75 3.32 -22.98
N PRO A 326 16.24 4.54 -23.33
CA PRO A 326 17.42 4.69 -24.16
C PRO A 326 18.65 4.13 -23.45
N LYS A 327 19.44 3.31 -24.15
CA LYS A 327 20.64 2.66 -23.59
C LYS A 327 21.84 3.60 -23.51
N ASP A 328 21.89 4.61 -24.39
CA ASP A 328 22.99 5.58 -24.50
C ASP A 328 22.65 6.93 -23.86
N LEU A 329 21.80 6.92 -22.82
CA LEU A 329 21.39 8.14 -22.14
C LEU A 329 22.60 8.74 -21.41
N THR A 330 22.94 9.99 -21.71
CA THR A 330 23.94 10.79 -20.99
C THR A 330 23.24 11.73 -20.01
N ASP A 331 23.96 12.18 -18.98
CA ASP A 331 23.38 13.13 -18.04
C ASP A 331 23.05 14.45 -18.75
N GLY A 332 21.92 15.04 -18.39
CA GLY A 332 21.46 16.29 -18.98
C GLY A 332 19.94 16.47 -18.99
N PRO A 333 19.45 17.64 -19.46
CA PRO A 333 18.05 18.04 -19.31
C PRO A 333 17.05 17.06 -19.96
N ALA A 334 17.40 16.47 -21.09
CA ALA A 334 16.56 15.49 -21.78
C ALA A 334 16.42 14.18 -20.97
N ALA A 335 17.52 13.72 -20.37
CA ALA A 335 17.53 12.55 -19.51
C ALA A 335 16.73 12.79 -18.23
N VAL A 336 16.87 13.97 -17.62
CA VAL A 336 16.08 14.39 -16.45
C VAL A 336 14.60 14.44 -16.77
N LEU A 337 14.22 15.02 -17.92
CA LEU A 337 12.83 15.10 -18.35
C LEU A 337 12.25 13.69 -18.55
N LEU A 338 12.97 12.81 -19.23
CA LEU A 338 12.57 11.43 -19.43
C LEU A 338 12.40 10.69 -18.09
N ALA A 339 13.37 10.81 -17.19
CA ALA A 339 13.32 10.23 -15.85
C ALA A 339 12.14 10.77 -15.01
N SER A 340 11.81 12.06 -15.15
CA SER A 340 10.67 12.67 -14.45
C SER A 340 9.33 12.17 -15.00
N VAL A 341 9.19 12.07 -16.32
CA VAL A 341 7.98 11.57 -16.98
C VAL A 341 7.78 10.09 -16.69
N LEU A 342 8.78 9.27 -17.00
CA LEU A 342 8.73 7.84 -16.74
C LEU A 342 8.61 7.58 -15.25
N GLY A 343 9.30 8.33 -14.41
CA GLY A 343 9.19 8.16 -12.98
C GLY A 343 7.83 8.48 -12.39
N THR A 344 7.09 9.42 -12.98
CA THR A 344 5.72 9.75 -12.55
C THR A 344 4.69 8.73 -13.04
N LEU A 345 4.98 8.06 -14.16
CA LEU A 345 4.03 7.13 -14.80
C LEU A 345 4.26 5.68 -14.38
N LEU A 346 5.52 5.27 -14.29
CA LEU A 346 5.93 3.90 -14.01
C LEU A 346 5.69 3.56 -12.54
N MET A 347 5.17 2.35 -12.33
CA MET A 347 4.96 1.83 -11.00
C MET A 347 6.21 1.07 -10.55
N VAL A 348 6.99 1.71 -9.68
CA VAL A 348 8.17 1.09 -9.07
C VAL A 348 7.98 1.09 -7.55
N SER A 349 8.28 -0.04 -6.91
CA SER A 349 8.21 -0.13 -5.45
C SER A 349 9.30 0.75 -4.82
N THR A 350 9.05 1.28 -3.63
CA THR A 350 10.05 2.11 -2.93
C THR A 350 11.34 1.36 -2.60
N TRP A 351 11.30 0.02 -2.61
CA TRP A 351 12.49 -0.82 -2.45
C TRP A 351 13.30 -0.98 -3.74
N SER A 352 12.71 -0.64 -4.88
CA SER A 352 13.31 -0.74 -6.20
C SER A 352 13.79 0.62 -6.71
N GLU A 353 13.22 1.73 -6.23
CA GLU A 353 13.66 3.08 -6.63
C GLU A 353 15.07 3.42 -6.12
N ILE A 354 15.43 2.98 -4.91
CA ILE A 354 16.74 3.23 -4.31
C ILE A 354 17.86 2.53 -5.09
N PRO A 355 17.81 1.20 -5.34
CA PRO A 355 18.84 0.54 -6.14
C PRO A 355 18.86 1.05 -7.58
N LEU A 356 17.72 1.43 -8.15
CA LEU A 356 17.67 2.06 -9.47
C LEU A 356 18.44 3.40 -9.46
N ALA A 357 18.18 4.27 -8.48
CA ALA A 357 18.90 5.54 -8.37
C ALA A 357 20.40 5.32 -8.13
N LEU A 358 20.80 4.36 -7.29
CA LEU A 358 22.20 4.00 -7.09
C LEU A 358 22.88 3.53 -8.38
N GLN A 359 22.21 2.69 -9.17
CA GLN A 359 22.73 2.25 -10.46
C GLN A 359 22.92 3.42 -11.43
N MET A 360 21.99 4.39 -11.44
CA MET A 360 22.11 5.59 -12.26
C MET A 360 23.31 6.46 -11.80
N LEU A 361 23.54 6.57 -10.49
CA LEU A 361 24.69 7.29 -9.94
C LEU A 361 26.02 6.62 -10.30
N GLU A 362 26.08 5.29 -10.28
CA GLU A 362 27.26 4.53 -10.75
C GLU A 362 27.55 4.77 -12.24
N GLN A 363 26.52 5.09 -13.03
CA GLN A 363 26.62 5.44 -14.45
C GLN A 363 26.89 6.94 -14.69
N GLY A 364 27.00 7.75 -13.63
CA GLY A 364 27.20 9.21 -13.73
C GLY A 364 25.93 9.99 -14.11
N LEU A 365 24.75 9.40 -14.00
CA LEU A 365 23.45 10.02 -14.30
C LEU A 365 22.87 10.70 -13.05
N HIS A 366 23.50 11.78 -12.60
CA HIS A 366 23.19 12.45 -11.34
C HIS A 366 21.81 13.12 -11.35
N GLY A 367 21.48 13.85 -12.42
CA GLY A 367 20.18 14.49 -12.57
C GLY A 367 19.02 13.50 -12.66
N PRO A 368 19.06 12.51 -13.58
CA PRO A 368 18.06 11.45 -13.68
C PRO A 368 17.86 10.69 -12.37
N ALA A 369 18.93 10.37 -11.63
CA ALA A 369 18.85 9.73 -10.32
C ALA A 369 18.06 10.57 -9.31
N ALA A 370 18.30 11.88 -9.26
CA ALA A 370 17.55 12.79 -8.39
C ALA A 370 16.06 12.87 -8.79
N ALA A 371 15.75 12.92 -10.09
CA ALA A 371 14.38 12.95 -10.58
C ALA A 371 13.60 11.68 -10.21
N VAL A 372 14.19 10.49 -10.40
CA VAL A 372 13.51 9.23 -10.07
C VAL A 372 13.25 9.09 -8.57
N LEU A 373 14.17 9.54 -7.71
CA LEU A 373 13.99 9.52 -6.26
C LEU A 373 12.80 10.37 -5.78
N VAL A 374 12.40 11.39 -6.53
CA VAL A 374 11.23 12.21 -6.22
C VAL A 374 9.96 11.64 -6.84
N ALA A 375 10.01 11.22 -8.11
CA ALA A 375 8.82 10.84 -8.88
C ALA A 375 8.29 9.44 -8.56
N LEU A 376 9.14 8.41 -8.63
CA LEU A 376 8.76 6.98 -8.49
C LEU A 376 7.92 6.68 -7.25
N PRO A 377 8.31 7.15 -6.05
CA PRO A 377 7.54 6.83 -4.86
C PRO A 377 6.21 7.56 -4.84
N ALA A 378 6.17 8.81 -5.31
CA ALA A 378 5.08 9.73 -5.04
C ALA A 378 3.75 9.27 -5.67
N VAL A 379 3.75 8.97 -6.97
CA VAL A 379 2.56 8.53 -7.72
C VAL A 379 2.94 7.63 -8.89
N ASN A 380 1.96 6.93 -9.43
CA ASN A 380 2.08 6.19 -10.69
C ASN A 380 0.75 6.28 -11.48
N LEU A 381 0.75 5.78 -12.72
CA LEU A 381 -0.43 5.81 -13.58
C LEU A 381 -1.66 5.15 -12.92
N ALA A 382 -1.47 4.01 -12.25
CA ALA A 382 -2.56 3.29 -11.58
C ALA A 382 -3.13 4.07 -10.39
N SER A 383 -2.27 4.70 -9.57
CA SER A 383 -2.71 5.51 -8.42
C SER A 383 -3.46 6.76 -8.88
N LEU A 384 -2.99 7.43 -9.94
CA LEU A 384 -3.64 8.61 -10.50
C LEU A 384 -4.99 8.27 -11.14
N TRP A 385 -5.04 7.19 -11.92
CA TRP A 385 -6.29 6.71 -12.52
C TRP A 385 -7.33 6.35 -11.45
N LEU A 386 -6.91 5.61 -10.42
CA LEU A 386 -7.81 5.26 -9.33
C LEU A 386 -8.25 6.49 -8.53
N LEU A 387 -7.35 7.41 -8.23
CA LEU A 387 -7.70 8.68 -7.58
C LEU A 387 -8.74 9.42 -8.41
N ALA A 388 -8.54 9.52 -9.73
CA ALA A 388 -9.49 10.15 -10.64
C ALA A 388 -10.84 9.44 -10.67
N ARG A 389 -10.89 8.10 -10.63
CA ARG A 389 -12.15 7.33 -10.66
C ARG A 389 -12.89 7.32 -9.34
N SER A 390 -12.17 7.17 -8.23
CA SER A 390 -12.74 7.17 -6.87
C SER A 390 -13.24 8.54 -6.47
N THR A 391 -12.52 9.60 -6.87
CA THR A 391 -12.96 10.97 -6.65
C THR A 391 -13.82 11.49 -7.79
N GLY A 392 -13.82 10.94 -9.00
CA GLY A 392 -14.49 11.60 -10.14
C GLY A 392 -13.87 12.95 -10.51
N GLN A 393 -12.62 13.22 -10.08
CA GLN A 393 -11.92 14.48 -10.31
C GLN A 393 -10.60 14.25 -11.04
N TRP A 394 -10.66 14.21 -12.36
CA TRP A 394 -9.46 14.15 -13.19
C TRP A 394 -8.53 15.34 -12.96
N LYS A 395 -9.07 16.53 -12.63
CA LYS A 395 -8.26 17.71 -12.28
C LYS A 395 -7.34 17.46 -11.08
N LEU A 396 -7.83 16.78 -10.04
CA LEU A 396 -7.02 16.44 -8.86
C LEU A 396 -5.91 15.46 -9.22
N ALA A 397 -6.23 14.40 -9.97
CA ALA A 397 -5.26 13.40 -10.37
C ALA A 397 -4.20 13.97 -11.32
N LEU A 398 -4.61 14.71 -12.36
CA LEU A 398 -3.68 15.34 -13.29
C LEU A 398 -2.84 16.43 -12.62
N GLY A 399 -3.45 17.23 -11.73
CA GLY A 399 -2.73 18.23 -10.95
C GLY A 399 -1.68 17.61 -10.02
N LEU A 400 -2.03 16.48 -9.37
CA LEU A 400 -1.10 15.72 -8.54
C LEU A 400 0.06 15.16 -9.37
N GLY A 401 -0.24 14.46 -10.47
CA GLY A 401 0.78 13.91 -11.36
C GLY A 401 1.69 14.98 -11.95
N GLY A 402 1.11 16.06 -12.47
CA GLY A 402 1.87 17.18 -13.04
C GLY A 402 2.78 17.85 -12.01
N ALA A 403 2.30 18.07 -10.79
CA ALA A 403 3.11 18.70 -9.75
C ALA A 403 4.26 17.80 -9.25
N VAL A 404 4.04 16.48 -9.16
CA VAL A 404 5.12 15.53 -8.88
C VAL A 404 6.15 15.56 -9.99
N MET A 405 5.72 15.51 -11.26
CA MET A 405 6.61 15.56 -12.42
C MET A 405 7.44 16.84 -12.46
N VAL A 406 6.83 17.99 -12.19
CA VAL A 406 7.54 19.29 -12.13
C VAL A 406 8.53 19.33 -10.97
N SER A 407 8.16 18.77 -9.81
CA SER A 407 9.06 18.70 -8.65
C SER A 407 10.25 17.78 -8.92
N ALA A 408 10.03 16.66 -9.60
CA ALA A 408 11.09 15.74 -10.02
C ALA A 408 12.01 16.37 -11.08
N LEU A 409 11.45 17.09 -12.05
CA LEU A 409 12.22 17.83 -13.04
C LEU A 409 13.10 18.89 -12.36
N GLY A 410 12.54 19.67 -11.44
CA GLY A 410 13.30 20.67 -10.68
C GLY A 410 14.41 20.06 -9.83
N ALA A 411 14.16 18.92 -9.18
CA ALA A 411 15.17 18.19 -8.44
C ALA A 411 16.29 17.65 -9.34
N GLY A 412 15.93 17.07 -10.49
CA GLY A 412 16.92 16.53 -11.42
C GLY A 412 17.78 17.59 -12.07
N LEU A 413 17.22 18.74 -12.46
CA LEU A 413 17.98 19.88 -13.00
C LEU A 413 18.88 20.56 -11.97
N LEU A 414 18.67 20.33 -10.68
CA LEU A 414 19.51 20.86 -9.60
C LEU A 414 20.72 19.95 -9.31
N PHE A 415 20.63 18.67 -9.67
CA PHE A 415 21.64 17.65 -9.38
C PHE A 415 22.41 17.16 -10.62
N GLY A 416 21.88 17.37 -11.82
CA GLY A 416 22.58 17.16 -13.10
C GLY A 416 22.94 18.49 -13.72
#